data_AF-A0A1G3R5Y1-F1
#
_entry.id   AF-A0A1G3R5Y1-F1
#
_cell.length_a   1.000
_cell.length_b   1.000
_cell.length_c   1.000
_cell.angle_alpha   90.00
_cell.angle_beta   90.00
_cell.angle_gamma   90.00
#
_symmetry.space_group_name_H-M   'P 1'
#
loop_
_entity.id
_entity.type
_entity.pdbx_description
1 polymer ?
#
loop_
_entity_poly.entity_id
_entity_poly.type
_entity_poly.pdbx_seq_one_letter_code
_entity_poly.pdbx_strand_id
1 'polypeptide(L)'
;MGSLFGASLGAWASDRAPRKALYGSCALCLALGLGVLGFMPGYVLVALLVFAVSLAGSPLGSIGQSIMLGMGPGRRERNPSRFTTFGALGSFVAPILVSANFTAGLAWRFPFLETAALALALFVAILAVPIPPAGAPRKRAKALAMLANRRVLTTLVMIFFSVAIDLGFAYWLAEYFAAERGVSLRLSNSVAGVYLASYGGAAF
;
A
#
# COMPACT_ATOMS: atom_id res chain seq x y z
N MET A 1 -4.37 -10.30 2.64
CA MET A 1 -3.62 -11.54 2.33
C MET A 1 -2.65 -11.36 1.17
N GLY A 2 -3.09 -10.97 -0.04
CA GLY A 2 -2.18 -10.76 -1.19
C GLY A 2 -1.01 -9.80 -0.92
N SER A 3 -1.24 -8.77 -0.10
CA SER A 3 -0.22 -7.78 0.26
C SER A 3 0.97 -8.33 1.06
N LEU A 4 0.76 -9.33 1.91
CA LEU A 4 1.82 -9.93 2.73
C LEU A 4 2.80 -10.75 1.86
N PHE A 5 2.25 -11.53 0.93
CA PHE A 5 3.03 -12.32 -0.02
C PHE A 5 3.78 -11.43 -1.01
N GLY A 6 3.11 -10.41 -1.54
CA GLY A 6 3.70 -9.51 -2.52
C GLY A 6 4.81 -8.64 -1.93
N ALA A 7 4.65 -8.09 -0.71
CA ALA A 7 5.74 -7.35 -0.06
C ALA A 7 6.99 -8.21 0.16
N SER A 8 6.81 -9.48 0.57
CA SER A 8 7.92 -10.42 0.80
C SER A 8 8.64 -10.81 -0.50
N LEU A 9 7.88 -11.10 -1.56
CA LEU A 9 8.40 -11.43 -2.89
C LEU A 9 9.04 -10.21 -3.56
N GLY A 10 8.45 -9.03 -3.39
CA GLY A 10 8.91 -7.75 -3.90
C GLY A 10 10.26 -7.35 -3.33
N ALA A 11 10.43 -7.48 -2.01
CA ALA A 11 11.72 -7.26 -1.34
C ALA A 11 12.80 -8.23 -1.87
N TRP A 12 12.46 -9.52 -2.00
CA TRP A 12 13.38 -10.53 -2.54
C TRP A 12 13.77 -10.27 -4.00
N ALA A 13 12.84 -9.80 -4.82
CA ALA A 13 13.07 -9.47 -6.23
C ALA A 13 13.86 -8.15 -6.37
N SER A 14 13.66 -7.18 -5.48
CA SER A 14 14.38 -5.88 -5.46
C SER A 14 15.90 -6.02 -5.32
N ASP A 15 16.34 -7.11 -4.68
CA ASP A 15 17.75 -7.42 -4.47
C ASP A 15 18.41 -8.11 -5.67
N ARG A 16 17.64 -8.61 -6.65
CA ARG A 16 18.14 -9.39 -7.80
C ARG A 16 17.83 -8.78 -9.16
N ALA A 17 16.74 -8.03 -9.26
CA ALA A 17 16.26 -7.46 -10.49
C ALA A 17 16.63 -5.96 -10.59
N PRO A 18 16.73 -5.41 -11.80
CA PRO A 18 16.85 -3.97 -12.00
C PRO A 18 15.68 -3.24 -11.32
N ARG A 19 15.98 -2.51 -10.24
CA ARG A 19 14.99 -1.82 -9.38
C ARG A 19 14.02 -0.95 -10.17
N LYS A 20 14.51 -0.26 -11.21
CA LYS A 20 13.67 0.57 -12.09
C LYS A 20 12.62 -0.24 -12.83
N ALA A 21 13.03 -1.36 -13.45
CA ALA A 21 12.10 -2.23 -14.16
C ALA A 21 11.13 -2.91 -13.20
N LEU A 22 11.60 -3.40 -12.06
CA LEU A 22 10.74 -4.03 -11.05
C LEU A 22 9.68 -3.05 -10.50
N TYR A 23 10.11 -1.84 -10.12
CA TYR A 23 9.23 -0.80 -9.60
C TYR A 23 8.24 -0.32 -10.67
N GLY A 24 8.70 -0.14 -11.91
CA GLY A 24 7.85 0.22 -13.04
C GLY A 24 6.83 -0.88 -13.39
N SER A 25 7.25 -2.14 -13.46
CA SER A 25 6.35 -3.27 -13.74
C SER A 25 5.26 -3.41 -12.68
N CYS A 26 5.58 -3.28 -11.40
CA CYS A 26 4.57 -3.28 -10.34
C CYS A 26 3.59 -2.11 -10.47
N ALA A 27 4.06 -0.90 -10.81
CA ALA A 27 3.21 0.26 -11.00
C ALA A 27 2.29 0.09 -12.23
N LEU A 28 2.81 -0.47 -13.31
CA LEU A 28 2.03 -0.78 -14.50
C LEU A 28 0.99 -1.88 -14.24
N CYS A 29 1.35 -2.96 -13.55
CA CYS A 29 0.40 -4.00 -13.15
C CYS A 29 -0.71 -3.44 -12.26
N LEU A 30 -0.38 -2.54 -11.33
CA LEU A 30 -1.36 -1.83 -10.50
C LEU A 30 -2.30 -0.99 -11.37
N ALA A 31 -1.77 -0.19 -12.29
CA ALA A 31 -2.55 0.66 -13.17
C ALA A 31 -3.52 -0.15 -14.06
N LEU A 32 -3.01 -1.19 -14.71
CA LEU A 32 -3.81 -2.06 -15.57
C LEU A 32 -4.88 -2.82 -14.76
N GLY A 33 -4.50 -3.36 -13.61
CA GLY A 33 -5.43 -4.12 -12.78
C GLY A 33 -6.57 -3.27 -12.22
N LEU A 34 -6.27 -2.04 -11.76
CA LEU A 34 -7.30 -1.08 -11.35
C LEU A 34 -8.16 -0.61 -12.53
N GLY A 35 -7.55 -0.41 -13.70
CA GLY A 35 -8.26 -0.07 -14.93
C GLY A 35 -9.28 -1.14 -15.32
N VAL A 36 -8.85 -2.41 -15.35
CA VAL A 36 -9.73 -3.56 -15.64
C VAL A 36 -10.84 -3.69 -14.58
N LEU A 37 -10.53 -3.44 -13.31
CA LEU A 37 -11.51 -3.51 -12.21
C LEU A 37 -12.68 -2.53 -12.43
N GLY A 38 -12.40 -1.35 -12.99
CA GLY A 38 -13.41 -0.36 -13.35
C GLY A 38 -14.45 -0.87 -14.35
N PHE A 39 -14.18 -1.95 -15.10
CA PHE A 39 -15.10 -2.50 -16.10
C PHE A 39 -15.68 -3.87 -15.70
N MET A 40 -15.33 -4.40 -14.53
CA MET A 40 -15.80 -5.74 -14.14
C MET A 40 -17.30 -5.76 -13.81
N PRO A 41 -18.05 -6.78 -14.28
CA PRO A 41 -19.51 -6.86 -14.11
C PRO A 41 -19.95 -7.60 -12.84
N GLY A 42 -19.07 -8.38 -12.19
CA GLY A 42 -19.44 -9.30 -11.10
C GLY A 42 -18.52 -9.27 -9.89
N TYR A 43 -19.09 -9.48 -8.70
CA TYR A 43 -18.39 -9.42 -7.41
C TYR A 43 -17.22 -10.40 -7.30
N VAL A 44 -17.38 -11.65 -7.76
CA VAL A 44 -16.32 -12.67 -7.68
C VAL A 44 -15.09 -12.26 -8.50
N LEU A 45 -15.30 -11.74 -9.71
CA LEU A 45 -14.21 -11.25 -10.56
C LEU A 45 -13.53 -10.02 -9.93
N VAL A 46 -14.31 -9.12 -9.34
CA VAL A 46 -13.78 -7.97 -8.59
C VAL A 46 -12.91 -8.46 -7.43
N ALA A 47 -13.37 -9.43 -6.62
CA ALA A 47 -12.62 -9.95 -5.48
C ALA A 47 -11.31 -10.64 -5.90
N LEU A 48 -11.34 -11.47 -6.95
CA LEU A 48 -10.15 -12.12 -7.49
C LEU A 48 -9.15 -11.11 -8.04
N LEU A 49 -9.63 -10.10 -8.76
CA LEU A 49 -8.77 -9.07 -9.33
C LEU A 49 -8.19 -8.15 -8.24
N VAL A 50 -8.95 -7.77 -7.22
CA VAL A 50 -8.45 -7.05 -6.04
C VAL A 50 -7.37 -7.86 -5.34
N PHE A 51 -7.54 -9.18 -5.21
CA PHE A 51 -6.51 -10.05 -4.64
C PHE A 51 -5.23 -10.04 -5.49
N ALA A 52 -5.33 -10.19 -6.81
CA ALA A 52 -4.19 -10.18 -7.72
C ALA A 52 -3.47 -8.81 -7.75
N VAL A 53 -4.25 -7.72 -7.79
CA VAL A 53 -3.73 -6.34 -7.73
C VAL A 53 -3.04 -6.07 -6.39
N SER A 54 -3.58 -6.58 -5.29
CA SER A 54 -2.95 -6.46 -3.96
C SER A 54 -1.61 -7.20 -3.88
N LEU A 55 -1.49 -8.33 -4.59
CA LEU A 55 -0.24 -9.08 -4.70
C LEU A 55 0.82 -8.32 -5.51
N ALA A 56 0.41 -7.67 -6.61
CA ALA A 56 1.33 -6.93 -7.49
C ALA A 56 1.69 -5.52 -6.96
N GLY A 57 0.77 -4.87 -6.24
CA GLY A 57 0.94 -3.52 -5.71
C GLY A 57 1.74 -3.44 -4.42
N SER A 58 1.66 -4.46 -3.56
CA SER A 58 2.39 -4.48 -2.27
C SER A 58 3.93 -4.45 -2.37
N PRO A 59 4.59 -5.04 -3.39
CA PRO A 59 6.00 -4.80 -3.67
C PRO A 59 6.39 -3.32 -3.74
N LEU A 60 5.53 -2.43 -4.26
CA LEU A 60 5.87 -1.03 -4.50
C LEU A 60 6.35 -0.33 -3.23
N GLY A 61 5.67 -0.58 -2.10
CA GLY A 61 6.04 -0.02 -0.81
C GLY A 61 7.44 -0.46 -0.39
N SER A 62 7.68 -1.77 -0.40
CA SER A 62 8.96 -2.38 0.00
C SER A 62 10.13 -1.98 -0.91
N ILE A 63 9.91 -1.95 -2.23
CA ILE A 63 10.91 -1.58 -3.23
C ILE A 63 11.22 -0.08 -3.11
N GLY A 64 10.19 0.77 -2.99
CA GLY A 64 10.34 2.21 -2.82
C GLY A 64 11.14 2.55 -1.56
N GLN A 65 10.80 1.93 -0.43
CA GLN A 65 11.53 2.11 0.83
C GLN A 65 13.00 1.64 0.70
N SER A 66 13.26 0.51 0.03
CA SER A 66 14.62 0.02 -0.24
C SER A 66 15.44 0.94 -1.14
N ILE A 67 14.81 1.55 -2.16
CA ILE A 67 15.43 2.58 -3.00
C ILE A 67 15.81 3.79 -2.15
N MET A 68 14.89 4.26 -1.29
CA MET A 68 15.11 5.44 -0.44
C MET A 68 16.21 5.26 0.61
N LEU A 69 16.35 4.07 1.18
CA LEU A 69 17.45 3.71 2.08
C LEU A 69 18.81 3.62 1.35
N GLY A 70 18.79 3.39 0.04
CA GLY A 70 19.97 3.34 -0.83
C GLY A 70 20.49 4.70 -1.29
N MET A 71 19.68 5.76 -1.24
CA MET A 71 20.01 7.10 -1.77
C MET A 71 21.00 7.93 -0.91
N GLY A 72 21.78 7.30 -0.04
CA GLY A 72 22.93 7.92 0.64
C GLY A 72 22.88 7.87 2.18
N PRO A 73 24.03 7.65 2.85
CA PRO A 73 24.10 7.45 4.31
C PRO A 73 23.71 8.69 5.13
N GLY A 74 23.94 9.91 4.63
CA GLY A 74 23.66 11.16 5.36
C GLY A 74 22.18 11.58 5.43
N ARG A 75 21.26 10.86 4.78
CA ARG A 75 19.81 11.19 4.77
C ARG A 75 18.94 9.96 5.08
N ARG A 76 19.51 8.92 5.68
CA ARG A 76 18.85 7.62 5.92
C ARG A 76 17.62 7.68 6.79
N GLU A 77 17.49 8.68 7.67
CA GLU A 77 16.30 8.87 8.50
C GLU A 77 15.26 9.78 7.82
N ARG A 78 15.74 10.83 7.12
CA ARG A 78 14.86 11.82 6.46
C ARG A 78 14.15 11.27 5.24
N ASN A 79 14.78 10.35 4.51
CA ASN A 79 14.20 9.75 3.30
C ASN A 79 13.00 8.82 3.63
N PRO A 80 13.10 7.86 4.57
CA PRO A 80 11.95 7.10 5.05
C PRO A 80 10.85 7.98 5.67
N SER A 81 11.18 9.00 6.45
CA SER A 81 10.18 9.92 7.01
C SER A 81 9.37 10.65 5.93
N ARG A 82 10.02 11.06 4.82
CA ARG A 82 9.31 11.62 3.66
C ARG A 82 8.42 10.57 2.97
N PHE A 83 8.92 9.34 2.83
CA PHE A 83 8.15 8.24 2.25
C PHE A 83 6.85 7.99 3.03
N THR A 84 6.94 7.90 4.36
CA THR A 84 5.78 7.68 5.22
C THR A 84 4.82 8.86 5.21
N THR A 85 5.34 10.10 5.17
CA THR A 85 4.49 11.30 5.06
C THR A 85 3.66 11.28 3.78
N PHE A 86 4.25 10.95 2.62
CA PHE A 86 3.50 10.82 1.36
C PHE A 86 2.53 9.63 1.39
N GLY A 87 2.87 8.53 2.06
CA GLY A 87 1.96 7.42 2.29
C GLY A 87 0.74 7.80 3.15
N ALA A 88 0.97 8.57 4.22
CA ALA A 88 -0.09 9.10 5.08
C ALA A 88 -0.98 10.08 4.32
N LEU A 89 -0.39 10.97 3.52
CA LEU A 89 -1.13 11.90 2.67
C LEU A 89 -2.01 11.15 1.67
N GLY A 90 -1.49 10.10 1.02
CA GLY A 90 -2.29 9.25 0.13
C GLY A 90 -3.46 8.57 0.86
N SER A 91 -3.23 8.09 2.08
CA SER A 91 -4.26 7.46 2.92
C SER A 91 -5.35 8.44 3.35
N PHE A 92 -5.01 9.72 3.51
CA PHE A 92 -5.96 10.80 3.80
C PHE A 92 -6.75 11.24 2.56
N VAL A 93 -6.09 11.35 1.40
CA VAL A 93 -6.72 11.81 0.15
C VAL A 93 -7.68 10.76 -0.43
N ALA A 94 -7.39 9.47 -0.28
CA ALA A 94 -8.19 8.40 -0.89
C ALA A 94 -9.67 8.40 -0.46
N PRO A 95 -10.03 8.46 0.84
CA PRO A 95 -11.43 8.58 1.26
C PRO A 95 -12.13 9.84 0.75
N ILE A 96 -11.42 10.97 0.66
CA ILE A 96 -11.96 12.24 0.15
C ILE A 96 -12.34 12.10 -1.32
N LEU A 97 -11.47 11.49 -2.12
CA LEU A 97 -11.70 11.23 -3.54
C LEU A 97 -12.88 10.27 -3.77
N VAL A 98 -12.98 9.21 -2.95
CA VAL A 98 -14.15 8.31 -2.97
C VAL A 98 -15.44 9.05 -2.59
N SER A 99 -15.40 9.88 -1.54
CA SER A 99 -16.55 10.67 -1.09
C SER A 99 -16.98 11.69 -2.16
N ALA A 100 -16.02 12.37 -2.82
CA ALA A 100 -16.29 13.33 -3.87
C ALA A 100 -17.01 12.69 -5.07
N ASN A 101 -16.54 11.52 -5.52
CA ASN A 101 -17.19 10.74 -6.57
C ASN A 101 -18.64 10.36 -6.19
N PHE A 102 -18.83 9.90 -4.95
CA PHE A 102 -20.15 9.54 -4.46
C PHE A 102 -21.08 10.77 -4.34
N THR A 103 -20.56 11.95 -4.00
CA THR A 103 -21.35 13.20 -4.00
C THR A 103 -21.71 13.70 -5.38
N ALA A 104 -20.86 13.44 -6.38
CA ALA A 104 -21.09 13.78 -7.77
C ALA A 104 -22.05 12.80 -8.49
N GLY A 105 -22.55 11.78 -7.79
CA GLY A 105 -23.41 10.74 -8.38
C GLY A 105 -22.68 9.80 -9.33
N LEU A 106 -21.34 9.76 -9.27
CA LEU A 106 -20.53 8.89 -10.11
C LEU A 106 -20.61 7.44 -9.63
N ALA A 107 -20.51 6.51 -10.58
CA ALA A 107 -20.50 5.09 -10.27
C ALA A 107 -19.27 4.72 -9.42
N TRP A 108 -19.40 3.68 -8.58
CA TRP A 108 -18.32 3.12 -7.74
C TRP A 108 -17.04 2.73 -8.50
N ARG A 109 -17.12 2.65 -9.83
CA ARG A 109 -16.01 2.34 -10.76
C ARG A 109 -15.02 3.50 -10.90
N PHE A 110 -15.48 4.74 -10.78
CA PHE A 110 -14.66 5.93 -11.02
C PHE A 110 -13.42 6.04 -10.11
N PRO A 111 -13.52 5.83 -8.78
CA PRO A 111 -12.34 5.81 -7.92
C PRO A 111 -11.24 4.85 -8.38
N PHE A 112 -11.61 3.69 -8.93
CA PHE A 112 -10.65 2.72 -9.47
C PHE A 112 -9.97 3.23 -10.75
N LEU A 113 -10.74 3.86 -11.65
CA LEU A 113 -10.21 4.45 -12.89
C LEU A 113 -9.29 5.65 -12.61
N GLU A 114 -9.65 6.50 -11.66
CA GLU A 114 -8.82 7.64 -11.23
C GLU A 114 -7.51 7.16 -10.60
N THR A 115 -7.59 6.15 -9.73
CA THR A 115 -6.40 5.54 -9.12
C THR A 115 -5.55 4.83 -10.17
N ALA A 116 -6.16 4.20 -11.19
CA ALA A 116 -5.44 3.62 -12.33
C ALA A 116 -4.69 4.70 -13.13
N ALA A 117 -5.32 5.84 -13.39
CA ALA A 117 -4.69 6.97 -14.08
C ALA A 117 -3.50 7.53 -13.28
N LEU A 118 -3.65 7.69 -11.96
CA LEU A 118 -2.56 8.10 -11.07
C LEU A 118 -1.41 7.08 -11.06
N ALA A 119 -1.72 5.78 -10.97
CA ALA A 119 -0.72 4.72 -11.03
C ALA A 119 0.02 4.70 -12.38
N LEU A 120 -0.68 4.97 -13.49
CA LEU A 120 -0.08 5.09 -14.82
C LEU A 120 0.83 6.32 -14.92
N ALA A 121 0.40 7.47 -14.38
CA ALA A 121 1.23 8.68 -14.32
C ALA A 121 2.51 8.44 -13.50
N LEU A 122 2.40 7.73 -12.36
CA LEU A 122 3.56 7.32 -11.56
C LEU A 122 4.47 6.37 -12.32
N PHE A 123 3.93 5.41 -13.09
CA PHE A 123 4.72 4.56 -13.97
C PHE A 123 5.53 5.38 -14.98
N VAL A 124 4.91 6.35 -15.65
CA VAL A 124 5.61 7.25 -16.59
C VAL A 124 6.70 8.06 -15.85
N ALA A 125 6.41 8.56 -14.65
CA ALA A 125 7.39 9.27 -13.83
C ALA A 125 8.58 8.37 -13.44
N ILE A 126 8.33 7.10 -13.09
CA ILE A 126 9.38 6.11 -12.80
C ILE A 126 10.28 5.88 -14.01
N LEU A 127 9.71 5.85 -15.22
CA LEU A 127 10.49 5.74 -16.46
C LEU A 127 11.37 6.97 -16.69
N ALA A 128 10.91 8.17 -16.31
CA ALA A 128 11.67 9.41 -16.46
C ALA A 128 12.78 9.60 -15.41
N VAL A 129 12.60 9.08 -14.19
CA VAL A 129 13.55 9.31 -13.09
C VAL A 129 14.74 8.34 -13.14
N PRO A 130 15.98 8.81 -12.88
CA PRO A 130 17.13 7.93 -12.69
C PRO A 130 17.04 7.24 -11.32
N ILE A 131 16.64 5.96 -11.32
CA ILE A 131 16.61 5.14 -10.11
C ILE A 131 17.97 4.45 -9.96
N PRO A 132 18.65 4.58 -8.80
CA PRO A 132 19.95 3.96 -8.59
C PRO A 132 19.84 2.43 -8.72
N PRO A 133 20.82 1.78 -9.38
CA PRO A 133 20.83 0.33 -9.51
C PRO A 133 20.91 -0.34 -8.13
N ALA A 134 20.46 -1.59 -8.05
CA ALA A 134 20.67 -2.37 -6.84
C ALA A 134 22.18 -2.46 -6.57
N GLY A 135 22.60 -2.16 -5.34
CA GLY A 135 23.98 -2.42 -4.91
C GLY A 135 24.28 -3.92 -4.95
N ALA A 136 25.56 -4.28 -4.80
CA ALA A 136 25.97 -5.69 -4.77
C ALA A 136 25.08 -6.51 -3.81
N PRO A 137 24.58 -7.69 -4.22
CA PRO A 137 23.69 -8.49 -3.40
C PRO A 137 24.34 -8.76 -2.04
N ARG A 138 23.76 -8.21 -0.97
CA ARG A 138 24.26 -8.45 0.39
C ARG A 138 24.04 -9.92 0.74
N LYS A 139 25.03 -10.52 1.43
CA LYS A 139 24.94 -11.90 1.93
C LYS A 139 23.61 -12.08 2.66
N ARG A 140 22.85 -13.10 2.25
CA ARG A 140 21.52 -13.43 2.78
C ARG A 140 21.62 -13.63 4.29
N ALA A 141 21.12 -12.69 5.09
CA ALA A 141 20.79 -13.00 6.46
C ALA A 141 19.72 -14.10 6.41
N LYS A 142 19.92 -15.20 7.14
CA LYS A 142 18.92 -16.27 7.24
C LYS A 142 17.72 -15.69 8.00
N ALA A 143 16.75 -15.11 7.29
CA ALA A 143 15.56 -14.49 7.90
C ALA A 143 14.83 -15.46 8.85
N LEU A 144 14.78 -16.75 8.47
CA LEU A 144 14.25 -17.81 9.34
C LEU A 144 15.10 -18.07 10.59
N ALA A 145 16.41 -17.86 10.52
CA ALA A 145 17.27 -17.97 11.70
C ALA A 145 17.09 -16.76 12.66
N MET A 146 16.63 -15.61 12.16
CA MET A 146 16.29 -14.48 13.02
C MET A 146 15.02 -14.76 13.85
N LEU A 147 14.10 -15.59 13.34
CA LEU A 147 12.92 -16.04 14.08
C LEU A 147 13.26 -16.96 15.26
N ALA A 148 14.45 -17.58 15.27
CA ALA A 148 14.92 -18.34 16.42
C ALA A 148 15.25 -17.45 17.63
N ASN A 149 15.45 -16.13 17.42
CA ASN A 149 15.67 -15.19 18.51
C ASN A 149 14.31 -14.81 19.13
N ARG A 150 14.10 -15.23 20.39
CA ARG A 150 12.87 -14.95 21.14
C ARG A 150 12.52 -13.46 21.20
N ARG A 151 13.51 -12.56 21.31
CA ARG A 151 13.25 -11.11 21.33
C ARG A 151 12.67 -10.63 20.00
N VAL A 152 13.26 -11.07 18.88
CA VAL A 152 12.76 -10.74 17.54
C VAL A 152 11.36 -11.30 17.33
N LEU A 153 11.12 -12.56 17.73
CA LEU A 153 9.80 -13.17 17.62
C LEU A 153 8.76 -12.42 18.46
N THR A 154 9.06 -12.09 19.71
CA THR A 154 8.16 -11.31 20.57
C THR A 154 7.86 -9.95 19.95
N THR A 155 8.86 -9.22 19.45
CA THR A 155 8.65 -7.93 18.78
C THR A 155 7.77 -8.08 17.53
N LEU A 156 7.99 -9.11 16.70
CA LEU A 156 7.17 -9.37 15.52
C LEU A 156 5.71 -9.66 15.89
N VAL A 157 5.49 -10.46 16.94
CA VAL A 157 4.14 -10.77 17.44
C VAL A 157 3.45 -9.51 17.98
N MET A 158 4.17 -8.66 18.71
CA MET A 158 3.62 -7.39 19.21
C MET A 158 3.26 -6.45 18.06
N ILE A 159 4.12 -6.30 17.04
CA ILE A 159 3.82 -5.49 15.86
C ILE A 159 2.61 -6.06 15.11
N PHE A 160 2.54 -7.38 14.94
CA PHE A 160 1.42 -8.05 14.29
C PHE A 160 0.10 -7.74 15.00
N PHE A 161 0.03 -7.92 16.32
CA PHE A 161 -1.19 -7.67 17.07
C PHE A 161 -1.55 -6.18 17.10
N SER A 162 -0.57 -5.28 17.22
CA SER A 162 -0.82 -3.83 17.12
C SER A 162 -1.51 -3.51 15.79
N VAL A 163 -0.88 -3.85 14.66
CA VAL A 163 -1.41 -3.55 13.33
C VAL A 163 -2.74 -4.27 13.06
N ALA A 164 -2.90 -5.51 13.53
CA ALA A 164 -4.12 -6.28 13.34
C ALA A 164 -5.31 -5.67 14.10
N ILE A 165 -5.09 -5.22 15.35
CA ILE A 165 -6.11 -4.53 16.14
C ILE A 165 -6.46 -3.20 15.47
N ASP A 166 -5.47 -2.43 15.05
CA ASP A 166 -5.69 -1.11 14.45
C ASP A 166 -6.49 -1.20 13.13
N LEU A 167 -6.07 -2.09 12.22
CA LEU A 167 -6.81 -2.32 10.96
C LEU A 167 -8.19 -2.94 11.22
N GLY A 168 -8.27 -3.92 12.10
CA GLY A 168 -9.54 -4.57 12.47
C GLY A 168 -10.54 -3.58 13.05
N PHE A 169 -10.06 -2.69 13.92
CA PHE A 169 -10.87 -1.63 14.52
C PHE A 169 -11.33 -0.62 13.46
N ALA A 170 -10.46 -0.20 12.52
CA ALA A 170 -10.85 0.72 11.46
C ALA A 170 -12.00 0.18 10.58
N TYR A 171 -11.94 -1.10 10.20
CA TYR A 171 -13.01 -1.75 9.42
C TYR A 171 -14.28 -1.96 10.25
N TRP A 172 -14.13 -2.43 11.49
CA TRP A 172 -15.27 -2.62 12.39
C TRP A 172 -15.97 -1.30 12.71
N LEU A 173 -15.23 -0.21 12.90
CA LEU A 173 -15.78 1.11 13.21
C LEU A 173 -16.66 1.63 12.06
N ALA A 174 -16.23 1.46 10.81
CA ALA A 174 -17.03 1.84 9.64
C ALA A 174 -18.36 1.05 9.59
N GLU A 175 -18.30 -0.26 9.84
CA GLU A 175 -19.47 -1.13 9.85
C GLU A 175 -20.41 -0.80 11.02
N TYR A 176 -19.87 -0.59 12.22
CA TYR A 176 -20.64 -0.23 13.42
C TYR A 176 -21.47 1.03 13.23
N PHE A 177 -20.87 2.11 12.69
CA PHE A 177 -21.59 3.36 12.44
C PHE A 177 -22.68 3.22 11.37
N ALA A 178 -22.47 2.37 10.37
CA ALA A 178 -23.46 2.11 9.33
C ALA A 178 -24.60 1.20 9.83
N ALA A 179 -24.27 0.08 10.47
CA ALA A 179 -25.22 -0.96 10.83
C ALA A 179 -25.99 -0.69 12.14
N GLU A 180 -25.32 -0.22 13.19
CA GLU A 180 -25.94 -0.04 14.51
C GLU A 180 -26.46 1.39 14.74
N ARG A 181 -25.79 2.39 14.18
CA ARG A 181 -26.15 3.80 14.39
C ARG A 181 -26.99 4.39 13.26
N GLY A 182 -27.24 3.64 12.19
CA GLY A 182 -28.03 4.08 11.03
C GLY A 182 -27.48 5.34 10.38
N VAL A 183 -26.18 5.65 10.58
CA VAL A 183 -25.56 6.86 10.07
C VAL A 183 -25.26 6.66 8.59
N SER A 184 -25.38 7.74 7.80
CA SER A 184 -25.05 7.68 6.37
C SER A 184 -23.65 7.10 6.13
N LEU A 185 -23.51 6.25 5.12
CA LEU A 185 -22.25 5.65 4.67
C LEU A 185 -21.12 6.69 4.50
N ARG A 186 -21.46 7.94 4.16
CA ARG A 186 -20.52 9.05 4.05
C ARG A 186 -19.83 9.36 5.38
N LEU A 187 -20.60 9.46 6.46
CA LEU A 187 -20.07 9.78 7.78
C LEU A 187 -19.25 8.60 8.33
N SER A 188 -19.76 7.38 8.16
CA SER A 188 -19.05 6.16 8.59
C SER A 188 -17.69 6.01 7.90
N ASN A 189 -17.63 6.23 6.59
CA ASN A 189 -16.37 6.20 5.84
C ASN A 189 -15.43 7.37 6.19
N SER A 190 -15.98 8.53 6.55
CA SER A 190 -15.18 9.69 6.98
C SER A 190 -14.52 9.43 8.33
N VAL A 191 -15.23 8.82 9.28
CA VAL A 191 -14.68 8.46 10.61
C VAL A 191 -13.56 7.43 10.47
N ALA A 192 -13.74 6.39 9.65
CA ALA A 192 -12.69 5.42 9.38
C ALA A 192 -11.48 6.05 8.67
N GLY A 193 -11.73 6.96 7.71
CA GLY A 193 -10.68 7.72 7.03
C GLY A 193 -9.86 8.62 7.95
N VAL A 194 -10.53 9.35 8.86
CA VAL A 194 -9.86 10.18 9.88
C VAL A 194 -9.03 9.32 10.84
N TYR A 195 -9.58 8.19 11.30
CA TYR A 195 -8.84 7.26 12.17
C TYR A 195 -7.57 6.73 11.48
N LEU A 196 -7.70 6.26 10.23
CA LEU A 196 -6.56 5.77 9.45
C LEU A 196 -5.53 6.85 9.11
N ALA A 197 -5.96 8.08 8.83
CA ALA A 197 -5.06 9.21 8.57
C ALA A 197 -4.29 9.64 9.82
N SER A 198 -4.96 9.65 10.98
CA SER A 198 -4.35 9.92 12.29
C SER A 198 -3.28 8.88 12.62
N TYR A 199 -3.59 7.62 12.31
CA TYR A 199 -2.68 6.50 12.55
C TYR A 199 -1.51 6.46 11.57
N GLY A 200 -1.74 6.70 10.27
CA GLY A 200 -0.69 6.73 9.26
C GLY A 200 0.40 7.77 9.53
N GLY A 201 0.09 8.83 10.29
CA GLY A 201 1.05 9.81 10.79
C GLY A 201 1.76 9.42 12.09
N ALA A 202 1.23 8.46 12.86
CA ALA A 202 1.72 8.08 14.19
C ALA A 202 2.42 6.71 14.23
N ALA A 203 2.32 5.89 13.19
CA ALA A 203 2.67 4.48 13.26
C ALA A 203 4.17 4.11 13.17
N PHE A 204 5.09 5.05 12.92
CA PHE A 204 6.54 4.74 12.85
C PHE A 204 7.45 5.91 13.23
#